data_AF-A0A2M7SA41-F1
#
_entry.id   AF-A0A2M7SA41-F1
#
_cell.length_a   1.000
_cell.length_b   1.000
_cell.length_c   1.000
_cell.angle_alpha   90.00
_cell.angle_beta   90.00
_cell.angle_gamma   90.00
#
_symmetry.space_group_name_H-M   'P 1'
#
loop_
_entity.id
_entity.type
_entity.pdbx_description
1 polymer ?
#
loop_
_entity_poly.entity_id
_entity_poly.type
_entity_poly.pdbx_seq_one_letter_code
_entity_poly.pdbx_strand_id
1 'polypeptide(L)'
;MKDTFLIQDGQILVFMGDSITSDAKGYAALVEEIARLRYPERNMKFINAGIGGNRSTDMLARFETDVLRHKPKLVSITSGANDIARFITDPPTALGLPDYSQAISSMAEKTISAHAFPIL
;
A
#
# COMPACT_ATOMS: atom_id res chain seq x y z
N MET A 1 -5.31 3.38 -28.16
CA MET A 1 -5.47 2.58 -26.92
C MET A 1 -6.40 3.35 -26.00
N LYS A 2 -7.44 2.74 -25.44
CA LYS A 2 -8.21 3.39 -24.38
C LYS A 2 -7.28 3.57 -23.19
N ASP A 3 -7.22 4.79 -22.67
CA ASP A 3 -6.32 5.15 -21.58
C ASP A 3 -6.86 4.56 -20.27
N THR A 4 -6.28 3.44 -19.84
CA THR A 4 -6.75 2.60 -18.73
C THR A 4 -6.08 2.90 -17.40
N PHE A 5 -5.18 3.88 -17.33
CA PHE A 5 -4.52 4.19 -16.07
C PHE A 5 -5.51 4.85 -15.10
N LEU A 6 -5.71 4.19 -13.96
CA LEU A 6 -6.78 4.50 -13.02
C LEU A 6 -6.61 5.85 -12.31
N ILE A 7 -5.38 6.36 -12.18
CA ILE A 7 -5.08 7.64 -11.55
C ILE A 7 -5.26 8.77 -12.55
N GLN A 8 -6.08 9.75 -12.17
CA GLN A 8 -6.35 10.97 -12.92
C GLN A 8 -5.53 12.16 -12.40
N ASP A 9 -5.61 13.29 -13.11
CA ASP A 9 -5.00 14.54 -12.68
C ASP A 9 -5.39 14.95 -11.24
N GLY A 10 -4.43 15.48 -10.48
CA GLY A 10 -4.61 15.90 -9.09
C GLY A 10 -4.83 14.78 -8.07
N GLN A 11 -4.89 13.51 -8.48
CA GLN A 11 -5.16 12.39 -7.59
C GLN A 11 -3.88 11.85 -6.91
N ILE A 12 -4.11 11.12 -5.81
CA ILE A 12 -3.06 10.60 -4.94
C ILE A 12 -3.11 9.05 -4.97
N LEU A 13 -1.95 8.43 -5.23
CA LEU A 13 -1.67 7.02 -4.97
C LEU A 13 -0.88 6.89 -3.68
N VAL A 14 -1.33 6.04 -2.76
CA VAL A 14 -0.52 5.64 -1.59
C VAL A 14 -0.10 4.17 -1.75
N PHE A 15 1.16 3.88 -1.48
CA PHE A 15 1.70 2.53 -1.41
C PHE A 15 1.90 2.14 0.05
N MET A 16 1.07 1.23 0.54
CA MET A 16 1.16 0.64 1.87
C MET A 16 1.93 -0.67 1.80
N GLY A 17 2.95 -0.82 2.65
CA GLY A 17 3.66 -2.09 2.74
C GLY A 17 4.82 -2.11 3.70
N ASP A 18 5.73 -3.04 3.46
CA ASP A 18 6.89 -3.32 4.31
C ASP A 18 8.20 -2.76 3.71
N SER A 19 9.33 -3.42 3.99
CA SER A 19 10.65 -3.09 3.45
C SER A 19 10.66 -3.04 1.92
N ILE A 20 9.93 -3.92 1.24
CA ILE A 20 9.86 -3.99 -0.22
C ILE A 20 9.26 -2.71 -0.79
N THR A 21 8.21 -2.19 -0.13
CA THR A 21 7.58 -0.92 -0.49
C THR A 21 8.46 0.26 -0.08
N SER A 22 9.13 0.20 1.08
CA SER A 22 9.92 1.32 1.61
C SER A 22 11.15 1.70 0.79
N ASP A 23 11.60 0.80 -0.11
CA ASP A 23 12.78 1.06 -0.93
C ASP A 23 12.54 2.26 -1.86
N ALA A 24 13.31 3.32 -1.64
CA ALA A 24 13.27 4.55 -2.44
C ALA A 24 13.66 4.34 -3.91
N LYS A 25 14.27 3.20 -4.24
CA LYS A 25 14.58 2.77 -5.62
C LYS A 25 13.78 1.54 -6.04
N GLY A 26 12.79 1.15 -5.24
CA GLY A 26 11.95 -0.01 -5.46
C GLY A 26 10.79 0.25 -6.41
N TYR A 27 9.84 -0.68 -6.42
CA TYR A 27 8.73 -0.68 -7.36
C TYR A 27 7.85 0.57 -7.27
N ALA A 28 7.66 1.13 -6.06
CA ALA A 28 6.84 2.33 -5.87
C ALA A 28 7.44 3.54 -6.61
N ALA A 29 8.77 3.70 -6.56
CA ALA A 29 9.48 4.74 -7.30
C ALA A 29 9.43 4.51 -8.81
N LEU A 30 9.57 3.26 -9.26
CA LEU A 30 9.46 2.91 -10.68
C LEU A 30 8.05 3.19 -11.23
N VAL A 31 7.00 2.85 -10.48
CA VAL A 31 5.60 3.15 -10.86
C VAL A 31 5.38 4.65 -10.97
N GLU A 32 5.88 5.43 -10.01
CA GLU A 32 5.83 6.89 -10.05
C GLU A 32 6.54 7.44 -11.31
N GLU A 33 7.78 7.01 -11.56
CA GLU A 33 8.57 7.48 -12.70
C GLU A 33 7.88 7.18 -14.04
N ILE A 34 7.44 5.94 -14.24
CA ILE A 34 6.74 5.52 -15.45
C ILE A 34 5.43 6.31 -15.61
N ALA A 35 4.67 6.53 -14.54
CA ALA A 35 3.43 7.29 -14.60
C ALA A 35 3.69 8.76 -14.98
N ARG A 36 4.72 9.40 -14.42
CA ARG A 36 5.09 10.78 -14.76
C ARG A 36 5.60 10.91 -16.19
N LEU A 37 6.36 9.93 -16.69
CA LEU A 37 6.84 9.91 -18.07
C LEU A 37 5.69 9.72 -19.08
N ARG A 38 4.72 8.88 -18.73
CA ARG A 38 3.59 8.56 -19.61
C ARG A 38 2.50 9.64 -19.62
N TYR A 39 2.32 10.34 -18.49
CA TYR A 39 1.30 11.38 -18.31
C TYR A 39 1.91 12.67 -17.73
N PRO A 40 2.84 13.33 -18.46
CA PRO A 40 3.55 14.50 -17.97
C PRO A 40 2.62 15.70 -17.68
N GLU A 41 1.42 15.71 -18.26
CA GLU A 41 0.39 16.73 -18.05
C GLU A 41 -0.38 16.56 -16.73
N ARG A 42 -0.32 15.39 -16.08
CA ARG A 42 -1.07 15.11 -14.85
C ARG A 42 -0.23 15.42 -13.61
N ASN A 43 -0.76 16.25 -12.73
CA ASN A 43 -0.22 16.55 -11.41
C ASN A 43 -0.58 15.47 -10.39
N MET A 44 -0.08 14.25 -10.62
CA MET A 44 -0.26 13.11 -9.72
C MET A 44 0.70 13.18 -8.53
N LYS A 45 0.24 12.70 -7.38
CA LYS A 45 1.07 12.54 -6.18
C LYS A 45 1.16 11.07 -5.79
N PHE A 46 2.36 10.67 -5.39
CA PHE A 46 2.66 9.32 -4.95
C PHE A 46 3.21 9.39 -3.53
N ILE A 47 2.74 8.51 -2.65
CA ILE A 47 3.14 8.48 -1.25
C ILE A 47 3.59 7.06 -0.92
N ASN A 48 4.83 6.95 -0.47
CA ASN A 48 5.39 5.70 0.01
C ASN A 48 5.17 5.58 1.52
N ALA A 49 4.28 4.68 1.93
CA ALA A 49 3.98 4.34 3.31
C ALA A 49 4.57 2.97 3.69
N GLY A 50 5.69 2.57 3.07
CA GLY A 50 6.43 1.37 3.41
C GLY A 50 7.25 1.53 4.68
N ILE A 51 7.16 0.57 5.60
CA ILE A 51 8.02 0.52 6.81
C ILE A 51 8.60 -0.89 6.95
N GLY A 52 9.93 -0.96 6.99
CA GLY A 52 10.66 -2.23 7.13
C GLY A 52 10.19 -3.08 8.32
N GLY A 53 10.06 -4.38 8.08
CA GLY A 53 9.68 -5.35 9.12
C GLY A 53 8.20 -5.33 9.52
N ASN A 54 7.36 -4.43 8.99
CA ASN A 54 5.93 -4.42 9.27
C ASN A 54 5.25 -5.69 8.78
N ARG A 55 4.36 -6.21 9.62
CA ARG A 55 3.35 -7.24 9.30
C ARG A 55 2.02 -6.56 8.98
N SER A 56 1.06 -7.32 8.48
CA SER A 56 -0.29 -6.83 8.15
C SER A 56 -0.99 -6.11 9.31
N THR A 57 -0.81 -6.56 10.55
CA THR A 57 -1.40 -5.91 11.75
C THR A 57 -0.71 -4.60 12.11
N ASP A 58 0.61 -4.52 11.98
CA ASP A 58 1.37 -3.28 12.17
C ASP A 58 0.97 -2.24 11.11
N MET A 59 0.74 -2.71 9.88
CA MET A 59 0.22 -1.90 8.78
C MET A 59 -1.19 -1.37 9.09
N LEU A 60 -2.11 -2.24 9.53
CA LEU A 60 -3.48 -1.83 9.89
C LEU A 60 -3.47 -0.77 11.00
N ALA A 61 -2.61 -0.92 12.01
CA ALA A 61 -2.54 -0.02 13.16
C ALA A 61 -2.19 1.44 12.78
N ARG A 62 -1.47 1.64 11.68
CA ARG A 62 -1.08 2.97 11.17
C ARG A 62 -1.81 3.37 9.88
N PHE A 63 -2.80 2.59 9.45
CA PHE A 63 -3.44 2.80 8.15
C PHE A 63 -4.14 4.16 8.05
N GLU A 64 -4.85 4.58 9.09
CA GLU A 64 -5.44 5.92 9.17
C GLU A 64 -4.41 7.03 9.00
N THR A 65 -3.29 6.96 9.72
CA THR A 65 -2.27 8.01 9.77
C THR A 65 -1.36 8.01 8.57
N ASP A 66 -1.13 6.88 7.92
CA ASP A 66 -0.12 6.80 6.87
C ASP A 66 -0.76 6.73 5.48
N VAL A 67 -2.05 6.38 5.42
CA VAL A 67 -2.80 6.24 4.17
C VAL A 67 -3.98 7.20 4.12
N LEU A 68 -4.96 7.03 5.01
CA LEU A 68 -6.25 7.72 4.86
C LEU A 68 -6.17 9.23 5.06
N ARG A 69 -5.26 9.74 5.90
CA ARG A 69 -5.07 11.20 6.09
C ARG A 69 -4.78 11.93 4.78
N HIS A 70 -4.23 11.23 3.79
CA HIS A 70 -3.84 11.80 2.50
C HIS A 70 -5.00 11.87 1.52
N LYS A 71 -6.18 11.33 1.86
CA LYS A 71 -7.36 11.25 0.97
C LYS A 71 -6.99 10.64 -0.40
N PRO A 72 -6.42 9.42 -0.42
CA PRO A 72 -6.00 8.77 -1.65
C PRO A 72 -7.19 8.52 -2.59
N LYS A 73 -6.92 8.40 -3.89
CA LYS A 73 -7.87 7.78 -4.81
C LYS A 73 -7.60 6.30 -5.02
N LEU A 74 -6.34 5.90 -4.94
CA LEU A 74 -5.90 4.50 -4.98
C LEU A 74 -4.98 4.20 -3.81
N VAL A 75 -5.05 2.97 -3.32
CA VAL A 75 -4.13 2.43 -2.32
C VAL A 75 -3.63 1.08 -2.80
N SER A 76 -2.32 0.96 -3.02
CA SER A 76 -1.66 -0.33 -3.23
C SER A 76 -1.28 -0.88 -1.86
N ILE A 77 -1.72 -2.09 -1.54
CA ILE A 77 -1.47 -2.74 -0.25
C ILE A 77 -0.67 -4.01 -0.54
N THR A 78 0.56 -4.08 -0.03
CA THR A 78 1.43 -5.25 -0.21
C THR A 78 1.97 -5.68 1.14
N SER A 79 1.60 -6.90 1.58
CA SER A 79 1.97 -7.47 2.88
C SER A 79 2.14 -8.98 2.77
N GLY A 80 2.67 -9.62 3.80
CA GLY A 80 2.69 -11.08 3.94
C GLY A 80 4.08 -11.66 4.14
N ALA A 81 5.13 -10.99 3.65
CA ALA A 81 6.51 -11.47 3.78
C ALA A 81 6.92 -11.58 5.25
N ASN A 82 6.73 -10.52 6.03
CA ASN A 82 7.03 -10.54 7.46
C ASN A 82 6.02 -11.36 8.27
N ASP A 83 4.76 -11.43 7.84
CA ASP A 83 3.73 -12.24 8.48
C ASP A 83 4.13 -13.73 8.48
N ILE A 84 4.61 -14.24 7.34
CA ILE A 84 5.07 -15.63 7.18
C ILE A 84 6.45 -15.85 7.81
N ALA A 85 7.39 -14.91 7.65
CA ALA A 85 8.76 -15.08 8.15
C ALA A 85 8.82 -15.30 9.68
N ARG A 86 7.84 -14.77 10.44
CA ARG A 86 7.79 -14.94 11.90
C ARG A 86 7.54 -16.37 12.34
N PHE A 87 6.88 -17.20 11.55
CA PHE A 87 6.76 -18.62 11.85
C PHE A 87 8.11 -19.35 11.93
N ILE A 88 9.16 -18.80 11.30
CA ILE A 88 10.51 -19.38 11.30
C ILE A 88 11.40 -18.63 12.30
N THR A 89 11.33 -17.30 12.28
CA THR A 89 12.27 -16.44 13.00
C THR A 89 11.87 -16.17 14.45
N ASP A 90 10.58 -16.22 14.77
CA ASP A 90 10.05 -15.97 16.11
C ASP A 90 8.62 -16.55 16.26
N PRO A 91 8.47 -17.90 16.30
CA PRO A 91 7.17 -18.57 16.22
C PRO A 91 6.12 -18.12 17.24
N PRO A 92 6.47 -17.81 18.51
CA PRO A 92 5.49 -17.32 19.48
C PRO A 92 4.81 -16.00 19.11
N THR A 93 5.39 -15.22 18.19
CA THR A 93 4.83 -13.91 17.74
C THR A 93 4.21 -13.98 16.34
N ALA A 94 4.20 -15.17 15.73
CA ALA A 94 3.67 -15.36 14.39
C ALA A 94 2.15 -15.11 14.35
N LEU A 95 1.70 -14.42 13.31
CA LEU A 95 0.28 -14.11 13.10
C LEU A 95 -0.38 -15.25 12.34
N GLY A 96 -1.54 -15.69 12.80
CA GLY A 96 -2.32 -16.70 12.08
C GLY A 96 -2.88 -16.17 10.77
N LEU A 97 -3.25 -17.07 9.87
CA LEU A 97 -4.00 -16.71 8.66
C LEU A 97 -5.28 -15.89 8.95
N PRO A 98 -6.04 -16.14 10.04
CA PRO A 98 -7.17 -15.29 10.40
C PRO A 98 -6.77 -13.84 10.69
N ASP A 99 -5.69 -13.61 11.43
CA ASP A 99 -5.21 -12.27 11.77
C ASP A 99 -4.77 -11.50 10.51
N TYR A 100 -4.01 -12.18 9.64
CA TYR A 100 -3.60 -11.64 8.35
C TYR A 100 -4.80 -11.28 7.48
N SER A 101 -5.75 -12.21 7.33
CA SER A 101 -6.94 -12.01 6.50
C SER A 101 -7.80 -10.86 7.03
N GLN A 102 -7.98 -10.78 8.35
CA GLN A 102 -8.72 -9.68 8.97
C GLN A 102 -8.02 -8.34 8.73
N ALA A 103 -6.69 -8.28 8.85
CA ALA A 103 -5.94 -7.05 8.64
C ALA A 103 -6.04 -6.54 7.19
N ILE A 104 -5.86 -7.42 6.20
CA ILE A 104 -5.98 -7.08 4.78
C ILE A 104 -7.41 -6.63 4.44
N SER A 105 -8.42 -7.40 4.84
CA SER A 105 -9.83 -7.05 4.61
C SER A 105 -10.19 -5.71 5.24
N SER A 106 -9.74 -5.45 6.47
CA SER A 106 -10.00 -4.19 7.16
C SER A 106 -9.38 -3.00 6.43
N MET A 107 -8.15 -3.11 5.93
CA MET A 107 -7.52 -2.04 5.15
C MET A 107 -8.24 -1.82 3.80
N ALA A 108 -8.67 -2.89 3.14
CA ALA A 108 -9.46 -2.80 1.91
C ALA A 108 -10.82 -2.12 2.15
N GLU A 109 -11.55 -2.51 3.18
CA GLU A 109 -12.84 -1.91 3.56
C GLU A 109 -12.70 -0.44 3.94
N LYS A 110 -11.67 -0.08 4.72
CA LYS A 110 -11.33 1.31 5.04
C LYS A 110 -11.04 2.13 3.79
N THR A 111 -10.31 1.54 2.83
CA THR A 111 -10.02 2.19 1.54
C THR A 111 -11.30 2.47 0.75
N ILE A 112 -12.18 1.48 0.64
CA ILE A 112 -13.47 1.60 -0.07
C ILE A 112 -14.36 2.64 0.63
N SER A 113 -14.44 2.60 1.96
CA SER A 113 -15.21 3.54 2.77
C SER A 113 -14.71 4.99 2.62
N ALA A 114 -13.42 5.16 2.34
CA ALA A 114 -12.80 6.45 2.01
C ALA A 114 -13.01 6.87 0.53
N HIS A 115 -13.83 6.15 -0.24
CA HIS A 115 -14.08 6.38 -1.67
C HIS A 115 -12.84 6.21 -2.57
N ALA A 116 -11.88 5.43 -2.10
CA ALA A 116 -10.67 5.04 -2.82
C ALA A 116 -10.76 3.59 -3.32
N PHE A 117 -9.91 3.23 -4.27
CA PHE A 117 -9.83 1.88 -4.82
C PHE A 117 -8.61 1.12 -4.26
N PRO A 118 -8.81 -0.01 -3.56
CA PRO A 118 -7.70 -0.84 -3.09
C PRO A 118 -7.14 -1.73 -4.21
N ILE A 119 -5.82 -1.88 -4.24
CA ILE A 119 -5.10 -2.86 -5.05
C ILE A 119 -4.38 -3.78 -4.06
N LEU A 120 -4.72 -5.07 -4.08
CA LEU A 120 -4.19 -6.11 -3.19
C LEU A 120 -3.22 -7.03 -3.94
#